data_AF-A0A6P0X4V6-F1
#
_entry.id   AF-A0A6P0X4V6-F1
#
_cell.length_a   1.000
_cell.length_b   1.000
_cell.length_c   1.000
_cell.angle_alpha   90.00
_cell.angle_beta   90.00
_cell.angle_gamma   90.00
#
_symmetry.space_group_name_H-M   'P 1'
#
loop_
_entity.id
_entity.type
_entity.pdbx_description
1 polymer ?
#
loop_
_entity_poly.entity_id
_entity_poly.type
_entity_poly.pdbx_seq_one_letter_code
_entity_poly.pdbx_strand_id
1 'polypeptide(L)'
;MNKSLEPILNQERIDQLPLLISHCKKMGLQKLIEKHFPTHGNWQGLSLGWVIVVWLCHIISQQDHRLIYVQEWVEKRRQTVRGCY
;
A
#
# COMPACT_ATOMS: atom_id res chain seq x y z
N MET A 1 -7.86 -37.63 -15.53
CA MET A 1 -8.14 -37.19 -14.15
C MET A 1 -7.88 -35.70 -14.06
N ASN A 2 -8.94 -34.89 -14.09
CA ASN A 2 -8.84 -33.46 -13.79
C ASN A 2 -8.71 -33.33 -12.28
N LYS A 3 -7.53 -32.92 -11.80
CA LYS A 3 -7.38 -32.50 -10.41
C LYS A 3 -8.19 -31.21 -10.28
N SER A 4 -9.34 -31.27 -9.62
CA SER A 4 -10.04 -30.10 -9.12
C SER A 4 -9.01 -29.27 -8.36
N LEU A 5 -8.79 -28.02 -8.76
CA LEU A 5 -7.89 -27.13 -8.04
C LEU A 5 -8.51 -26.89 -6.66
N GLU A 6 -7.89 -27.48 -5.63
CA GLU A 6 -8.18 -27.15 -4.23
C GLU A 6 -8.13 -25.62 -4.08
N PRO A 7 -9.09 -24.99 -3.40
CA PRO A 7 -9.10 -23.55 -3.23
C PRO A 7 -7.82 -23.10 -2.49
N ILE A 8 -7.07 -22.17 -3.08
CA ILE A 8 -5.89 -21.59 -2.45
C ILE A 8 -6.37 -20.71 -1.28
N LEU A 9 -6.13 -21.16 -0.06
CA LEU A 9 -6.38 -20.38 1.15
C LEU A 9 -5.26 -19.35 1.33
N ASN A 10 -5.56 -18.08 1.09
CA ASN A 10 -4.66 -16.97 1.35
C ASN A 10 -5.02 -16.29 2.67
N GLN A 11 -4.08 -16.24 3.61
CA GLN A 11 -4.23 -15.53 4.88
C GLN A 11 -3.26 -14.35 4.93
N GLU A 12 -3.79 -13.16 5.19
CA GLU A 12 -3.00 -11.95 5.38
C GLU A 12 -3.14 -11.43 6.80
N ARG A 13 -2.05 -10.90 7.34
CA ARG A 13 -2.08 -10.15 8.59
C ARG A 13 -2.48 -8.71 8.27
N ILE A 14 -3.63 -8.28 8.78
CA ILE A 14 -4.19 -6.95 8.52
C ILE A 14 -3.34 -5.82 9.15
N ASP A 15 -2.79 -6.06 10.35
CA ASP A 15 -2.02 -5.08 11.12
C ASP A 15 -2.78 -3.74 11.33
N GLN A 16 -2.06 -2.66 11.61
CA GLN A 16 -2.63 -1.31 11.75
C GLN A 16 -2.96 -0.66 10.39
N LEU A 17 -2.80 -1.40 9.29
CA LEU A 17 -2.78 -0.85 7.94
C LEU A 17 -4.10 -0.17 7.53
N PRO A 18 -5.29 -0.77 7.76
CA PRO A 18 -6.54 -0.10 7.44
C PRO A 18 -6.75 1.18 8.24
N LEU A 19 -6.33 1.20 9.50
CA LEU A 19 -6.44 2.38 10.36
C LEU A 19 -5.54 3.51 9.86
N LEU A 20 -4.27 3.23 9.57
CA LEU A 20 -3.31 4.21 9.09
C LEU A 20 -3.71 4.78 7.72
N ILE A 21 -4.12 3.93 6.78
CA ILE A 21 -4.56 4.37 5.45
C ILE A 21 -5.85 5.21 5.57
N SER A 22 -6.83 4.77 6.37
CA SER A 22 -8.05 5.54 6.64
C SER A 22 -7.74 6.92 7.22
N HIS A 23 -6.79 6.99 8.16
CA HIS A 23 -6.36 8.26 8.74
C HIS A 23 -5.70 9.18 7.69
N CYS A 24 -4.79 8.66 6.87
CA CYS A 24 -4.17 9.41 5.78
C CYS A 24 -5.20 9.91 4.75
N LYS A 25 -6.23 9.10 4.44
CA LYS A 25 -7.35 9.48 3.56
C LYS A 25 -8.16 10.62 4.17
N LYS A 26 -8.48 10.56 5.47
CA LYS A 26 -9.19 11.64 6.19
C LYS A 26 -8.40 12.94 6.20
N MET A 27 -7.08 12.87 6.32
CA MET A 27 -6.19 14.04 6.23
C MET A 27 -6.06 14.59 4.80
N GLY A 28 -6.55 13.87 3.78
CA GLY A 28 -6.37 14.24 2.37
C GLY A 28 -4.91 14.19 1.91
N LEU A 29 -4.07 13.39 2.58
CA LEU A 29 -2.62 13.43 2.41
C LEU A 29 -2.19 13.10 0.98
N GLN A 30 -2.81 12.09 0.36
CA GLN A 30 -2.55 11.74 -1.03
C GLN A 30 -2.78 12.92 -1.98
N LYS A 31 -3.89 13.64 -1.85
CA LYS A 31 -4.23 14.82 -2.68
C LYS A 31 -3.26 15.98 -2.44
N LEU A 32 -2.90 16.23 -1.19
CA LEU A 32 -1.94 17.27 -0.83
C LEU A 32 -0.58 16.99 -1.45
N ILE A 33 -0.11 15.75 -1.40
CA ILE A 33 1.15 15.36 -2.01
C ILE A 33 1.11 15.55 -3.52
N GLU A 34 0.08 15.04 -4.19
CA GLU A 34 -0.06 15.20 -5.65
C GLU A 34 -0.11 16.66 -6.08
N LYS A 35 -0.77 17.52 -5.29
CA LYS A 35 -0.85 18.95 -5.56
C LYS A 35 0.51 19.65 -5.45
N HIS A 36 1.32 19.27 -4.47
CA HIS A 36 2.56 19.99 -4.14
C HIS A 36 3.81 19.34 -4.72
N PHE A 37 3.74 18.07 -5.12
CA PHE A 37 4.85 17.29 -5.67
C PHE A 37 4.45 16.69 -7.03
N PRO A 38 4.54 17.47 -8.12
CA PRO A 38 4.28 16.96 -9.46
C PRO A 38 5.26 15.84 -9.79
N THR A 39 4.74 14.75 -10.35
CA THR A 39 5.54 13.59 -10.74
C THR A 39 6.32 13.85 -12.02
N HIS A 40 7.49 13.22 -12.13
CA HIS A 40 8.23 13.19 -13.39
C HIS A 40 7.37 12.58 -14.51
N GLY A 41 7.54 13.04 -15.76
CA GLY A 41 6.71 12.60 -16.90
C GLY A 41 6.82 11.11 -17.23
N ASN A 42 7.90 10.45 -16.81
CA ASN A 42 8.10 9.00 -16.95
C ASN A 42 7.49 8.18 -15.80
N TRP A 43 6.85 8.82 -14.82
CA TRP A 43 6.20 8.11 -13.73
C TRP A 43 5.00 7.32 -14.24
N GLN A 44 4.92 6.04 -13.86
CA GLN A 44 3.85 5.14 -14.27
C GLN A 44 3.35 4.32 -13.08
N GLY A 45 2.11 3.84 -13.18
CA GLY A 45 1.47 3.05 -12.14
C GLY A 45 0.79 3.93 -11.09
N LEU A 46 0.89 3.53 -9.82
CA LEU A 46 0.21 4.19 -8.72
C LEU A 46 0.71 5.65 -8.58
N SER A 47 -0.19 6.59 -8.31
CA SER A 47 0.18 7.99 -8.10
C SER A 47 1.20 8.14 -6.97
N LEU A 48 2.08 9.14 -7.06
CA LEU A 48 3.06 9.44 -6.00
C LEU A 48 2.42 9.65 -4.63
N GLY A 49 1.25 10.32 -4.56
CA GLY A 49 0.53 10.53 -3.30
C GLY A 49 0.18 9.20 -2.61
N TRP A 50 -0.36 8.25 -3.35
CA TRP A 50 -0.63 6.90 -2.84
C TRP A 50 0.62 6.12 -2.48
N VAL A 51 1.70 6.20 -3.27
CA VAL A 51 2.98 5.55 -2.93
C VAL A 51 3.51 6.07 -1.59
N ILE A 52 3.45 7.38 -1.37
CA ILE A 52 3.89 7.97 -0.09
C ILE A 52 2.97 7.56 1.06
N VAL A 53 1.65 7.52 0.89
CA VAL A 53 0.73 7.04 1.94
C VAL A 53 1.08 5.61 2.36
N VAL A 54 1.32 4.72 1.40
CA VAL A 54 1.69 3.32 1.68
C VAL A 54 3.07 3.25 2.34
N TRP A 55 4.03 4.06 1.89
CA TRP A 55 5.37 4.11 2.48
C TRP A 55 5.37 4.66 3.91
N LEU A 56 4.55 5.66 4.23
CA LEU A 56 4.36 6.14 5.60
C LEU A 56 3.77 5.04 6.50
N CYS A 57 2.80 4.28 5.99
CA CYS A 57 2.27 3.14 6.72
C CYS A 57 3.34 2.06 6.96
N HIS A 58 4.22 1.81 5.98
CA HIS A 58 5.36 0.92 6.14
C HIS A 58 6.32 1.42 7.22
N ILE A 59 6.70 2.71 7.19
CA ILE A 59 7.58 3.34 8.20
C ILE A 59 7.03 3.14 9.60
N ILE A 60 5.75 3.46 9.83
CA ILE A 60 5.13 3.35 11.15
C ILE A 60 5.02 1.89 11.58
N SER A 61 4.69 0.98 10.65
CA SER A 61 4.44 -0.42 10.98
C SER A 61 5.73 -1.24 11.15
N GLN A 62 6.80 -0.89 10.43
CA GLN A 62 8.03 -1.68 10.37
C GLN A 62 9.22 -0.96 11.02
N GLN A 63 9.06 0.31 11.40
CA GLN A 63 10.15 1.18 11.88
C GLN A 63 11.31 1.26 10.88
N ASP A 64 10.98 1.12 9.58
CA ASP A 64 11.94 1.10 8.49
C ASP A 64 11.55 2.13 7.42
N HIS A 65 12.48 3.03 7.11
CA HIS A 65 12.29 4.12 6.16
C HIS A 65 12.72 3.78 4.75
N ARG A 66 13.24 2.58 4.50
CA ARG A 66 13.78 2.23 3.19
C ARG A 66 12.64 1.83 2.25
N LEU A 67 12.38 2.67 1.24
CA LEU A 67 11.33 2.45 0.24
C LEU A 67 11.50 1.13 -0.54
N ILE A 68 12.74 0.62 -0.68
CA ILE A 68 13.05 -0.60 -1.43
C ILE A 68 12.34 -1.86 -0.91
N TYR A 69 11.98 -1.91 0.38
CA TYR A 69 11.27 -3.07 0.97
C TYR A 69 9.74 -2.95 0.90
N VAL A 70 9.20 -1.80 0.51
CA VAL A 70 7.77 -1.54 0.55
C VAL A 70 7.01 -2.45 -0.42
N GLN A 71 7.56 -2.70 -1.60
CA GLN A 71 6.90 -3.58 -2.59
C GLN A 71 6.73 -5.01 -2.05
N GLU A 72 7.80 -5.63 -1.54
CA GLU A 72 7.72 -6.98 -0.95
C GLU A 72 6.78 -7.00 0.27
N TRP A 73 6.78 -5.94 1.07
CA TRP A 73 5.92 -5.80 2.23
C TRP A 73 4.42 -5.68 1.86
N VAL A 74 4.10 -4.97 0.78
CA VAL A 74 2.74 -4.83 0.23
C VAL A 74 2.26 -6.14 -0.39
N GLU A 75 3.13 -6.89 -1.07
CA GLU A 75 2.74 -8.16 -1.70
C GLU A 75 2.22 -9.19 -0.69
N LYS A 76 2.76 -9.19 0.53
CA LYS A 76 2.28 -10.04 1.64
C LYS A 76 0.94 -9.58 2.24
N ARG A 77 0.40 -8.44 1.79
CA ARG A 77 -0.79 -7.74 2.32
C ARG A 77 -1.68 -7.20 1.19
N ARG A 78 -1.62 -7.84 0.01
CA ARG A 78 -2.21 -7.32 -1.23
C ARG A 78 -3.72 -7.15 -1.10
N GLN A 79 -4.43 -8.09 -0.49
CA GLN A 79 -5.88 -8.01 -0.28
C GLN A 79 -6.24 -6.90 0.70
N THR A 80 -5.48 -6.79 1.80
CA THR A 80 -5.67 -5.75 2.82
C THR A 80 -5.48 -4.36 2.22
N VAL A 81 -4.38 -4.12 1.50
CA VAL A 81 -4.10 -2.85 0.84
C VAL A 81 -5.17 -2.53 -0.21
N ARG A 82 -5.56 -3.52 -1.03
CA ARG A 82 -6.61 -3.36 -2.05
C ARG A 82 -7.96 -2.96 -1.46
N GLY A 83 -8.29 -3.43 -0.26
CA GLY A 83 -9.51 -3.03 0.44
C GLY A 83 -9.47 -1.62 1.05
N CYS A 84 -8.28 -1.03 1.18
CA CYS A 84 -8.08 0.26 1.86
C CYS A 84 -7.85 1.44 0.91
N TYR A 85 -7.25 1.18 -0.25
CA TYR A 85 -6.95 2.18 -1.28
C TYR A 85 -8.21 2.62 -2.04
#